data_AF-A0A450TLU0-F1
#
_entry.id   AF-A0A450TLU0-F1
#
_cell.length_a   1.000
_cell.length_b   1.000
_cell.length_c   1.000
_cell.angle_alpha   90.00
_cell.angle_beta   90.00
_cell.angle_gamma   90.00
#
_symmetry.space_group_name_H-M   'P 1'
#
loop_
_entity.id
_entity.type
_entity.pdbx_description
1 polymer ?
#
loop_
_entity_poly.entity_id
_entity_poly.type
_entity_poly.pdbx_seq_one_letter_code
_entity_poly.pdbx_strand_id
1 'polypeptide(L)'
;MRRGVIVDTGPLVAYLSQRDKYHAWTCDRLEHIGFPLLTCEAVLTETCFLIGRNGGDAGNPIEMLNRGWLSILFDLSLESEAISRLMRKYANVFPYRLRTVACYG
;
A
#
# COMPACT_ATOMS: atom_id res chain seq x y z
N MET A 1 -10.72 -5.88 -21.40
CA MET A 1 -9.62 -5.63 -20.43
C MET A 1 -10.22 -5.62 -19.02
N ARG A 2 -9.83 -6.54 -18.14
CA ARG A 2 -10.25 -6.49 -16.72
C ARG A 2 -9.56 -5.27 -16.09
N ARG A 3 -10.31 -4.37 -15.45
CA ARG A 3 -9.73 -3.25 -14.71
C ARG A 3 -9.03 -3.83 -13.47
N GLY A 4 -7.71 -3.63 -13.37
CA GLY A 4 -6.95 -4.02 -12.18
C GLY A 4 -7.37 -3.19 -10.98
N VAL A 5 -7.39 -3.80 -9.80
CA VAL A 5 -7.69 -3.10 -8.54
C VAL A 5 -6.40 -2.70 -7.87
N ILE A 6 -6.27 -1.40 -7.56
CA ILE A 6 -5.15 -0.89 -6.77
C ILE A 6 -5.49 -1.09 -5.29
N VAL A 7 -4.55 -1.68 -4.55
CA VAL A 7 -4.65 -1.89 -3.11
C VAL A 7 -3.62 -1.03 -2.38
N ASP A 8 -4.08 -0.39 -1.32
CA ASP A 8 -3.31 0.50 -0.45
C ASP A 8 -2.88 -0.22 0.85
N THR A 9 -2.04 0.42 1.67
CA THR A 9 -1.51 -0.15 2.92
C THR A 9 -2.60 -0.58 3.87
N GLY A 10 -3.63 0.26 4.08
CA GLY A 10 -4.70 0.00 5.05
C GLY A 10 -5.41 -1.35 4.83
N PRO A 11 -5.98 -1.60 3.64
CA PRO A 11 -6.56 -2.90 3.31
C PRO A 11 -5.57 -4.07 3.41
N LEU A 12 -4.31 -3.93 2.99
CA LEU A 12 -3.33 -5.02 3.13
C LEU A 12 -3.06 -5.37 4.60
N VAL A 13 -2.91 -4.35 5.45
CA VAL A 13 -2.74 -4.54 6.89
C VAL A 13 -3.97 -5.20 7.51
N ALA A 14 -5.18 -4.73 7.16
CA ALA A 14 -6.42 -5.31 7.67
C ALA A 14 -6.59 -6.77 7.23
N TYR A 15 -6.22 -7.10 5.99
CA TYR A 15 -6.24 -8.48 5.49
C TYR A 15 -5.27 -9.39 6.26
N LEU A 16 -4.05 -8.92 6.53
CA LEU A 16 -3.01 -9.73 7.16
C LEU A 16 -3.11 -9.80 8.70
N SER A 17 -3.74 -8.80 9.32
CA SER A 17 -3.88 -8.73 10.78
C SER A 17 -5.27 -9.18 11.22
N GLN A 18 -5.37 -10.39 11.77
CA GLN A 18 -6.63 -10.92 12.33
C GLN A 18 -7.21 -10.05 13.47
N ARG A 19 -6.37 -9.22 14.10
CA ARG A 19 -6.77 -8.28 15.17
C ARG A 19 -7.31 -6.96 14.63
N ASP A 20 -7.18 -6.70 13.32
CA ASP A 20 -7.72 -5.48 12.73
C ASP A 20 -9.25 -5.53 12.70
N LYS A 21 -9.90 -4.43 13.10
CA LYS A 21 -11.36 -4.34 13.14
C LYS A 21 -12.02 -4.52 11.76
N TYR A 22 -11.29 -4.29 10.67
CA TYR A 22 -11.77 -4.47 9.32
C TYR A 22 -11.36 -5.80 8.68
N HIS A 23 -10.67 -6.69 9.42
CA HIS A 23 -10.16 -7.95 8.88
C HIS A 23 -11.22 -8.76 8.13
N ALA A 24 -12.36 -9.04 8.78
CA ALA A 24 -13.44 -9.81 8.18
C ALA A 24 -14.01 -9.14 6.91
N TRP A 25 -14.17 -7.81 6.93
CA TRP A 25 -14.65 -7.06 5.77
C TRP A 25 -13.65 -7.10 4.61
N THR A 26 -12.36 -7.00 4.91
CA THR A 26 -11.32 -7.05 3.87
C THR A 26 -11.19 -8.45 3.27
N CYS A 27 -11.25 -9.51 4.07
CA CYS A 27 -11.24 -10.88 3.55
C CYS A 27 -12.39 -11.13 2.58
N ASP A 28 -13.63 -10.81 2.98
CA ASP A 28 -14.80 -10.91 2.10
C ASP A 28 -14.59 -10.10 0.82
N ARG A 29 -14.10 -8.86 0.92
CA ARG A 29 -13.94 -8.01 -0.25
C ARG A 29 -12.88 -8.51 -1.22
N LEU A 30 -11.74 -9.00 -0.72
CA LEU A 30 -10.65 -9.49 -1.57
C LEU A 30 -10.98 -10.82 -2.24
N GLU A 31 -11.75 -11.70 -1.59
CA GLU A 31 -12.28 -12.92 -2.21
C GLU A 31 -13.10 -12.63 -3.47
N HIS A 32 -13.88 -11.53 -3.47
CA HIS A 32 -14.71 -11.14 -4.61
C HIS A 32 -13.94 -10.37 -5.71
N ILE A 33 -12.87 -9.64 -5.37
CA ILE A 33 -12.10 -8.83 -6.32
C ILE A 33 -11.18 -9.72 -7.18
N GLY A 34 -10.61 -10.76 -6.58
CA GLY A 34 -9.66 -11.65 -7.23
C GLY A 34 -8.24 -11.06 -7.36
N PHE A 35 -7.28 -11.93 -7.66
CA PHE A 35 -5.86 -11.61 -7.75
C PHE A 35 -5.34 -11.64 -9.21
N PRO A 36 -4.22 -10.96 -9.54
CA PRO A 36 -3.40 -10.12 -8.65
C PRO A 36 -3.99 -8.74 -8.37
N LEU A 37 -3.75 -8.23 -7.16
CA LEU A 37 -3.99 -6.83 -6.81
C LEU A 37 -2.78 -5.99 -7.23
N LEU A 38 -3.04 -4.78 -7.72
CA LEU A 38 -2.00 -3.84 -8.11
C LEU A 38 -1.56 -3.00 -6.91
N THR A 39 -0.27 -2.80 -6.75
CA THR A 39 0.27 -1.98 -5.66
C THR A 39 1.59 -1.30 -6.06
N CYS A 40 2.29 -0.69 -5.11
CA CYS A 40 3.63 -0.13 -5.28
C CYS A 40 4.55 -0.47 -4.10
N GLU A 41 5.85 -0.24 -4.28
CA GLU A 41 6.90 -0.51 -3.30
C GLU A 41 6.68 0.24 -1.99
N ALA A 42 6.16 1.46 -2.05
CA ALA A 42 5.87 2.28 -0.87
C ALA A 42 4.77 1.64 0.00
N VAL A 43 3.69 1.15 -0.63
CA VAL A 43 2.60 0.44 0.06
C VAL A 43 3.09 -0.86 0.67
N LEU A 44 3.90 -1.65 -0.05
CA LEU A 44 4.48 -2.87 0.50
C LEU A 44 5.38 -2.58 1.70
N THR A 45 6.25 -1.58 1.59
CA THR A 45 7.18 -1.19 2.66
C THR A 45 6.43 -0.77 3.92
N GLU A 46 5.41 0.08 3.78
CA GLU A 46 4.59 0.53 4.90
C GLU A 46 3.79 -0.63 5.52
N THR A 47 3.26 -1.54 4.69
CA THR A 47 2.56 -2.74 5.16
C THR A 47 3.48 -3.64 5.99
N CYS A 48 4.70 -3.93 5.50
CA CYS A 48 5.70 -4.71 6.24
C CYS A 48 6.02 -4.07 7.60
N PHE A 49 6.23 -2.75 7.62
CA PHE A 49 6.50 -2.00 8.84
C PHE A 49 5.34 -2.10 9.84
N LEU A 50 4.10 -1.86 9.41
CA LEU A 50 2.93 -1.88 10.28
C LEU A 50 2.62 -3.28 10.81
N ILE A 51 2.74 -4.33 9.99
CA ILE A 51 2.55 -5.71 10.44
C ILE A 51 3.60 -6.09 11.48
N GLY A 52 4.89 -5.81 11.23
CA GLY A 52 5.97 -6.06 12.18
C GLY A 52 5.78 -5.29 13.49
N ARG A 53 5.44 -3.99 13.41
CA ARG A 53 5.15 -3.15 14.57
C ARG A 53 4.00 -3.69 15.43
N ASN A 54 3.02 -4.32 14.79
CA ASN A 54 1.85 -4.87 15.46
C ASN A 54 2.05 -6.33 15.92
N GLY A 55 3.28 -6.87 15.85
CA GLY A 55 3.63 -8.21 16.31
C GLY A 55 3.24 -9.34 15.35
N GLY A 56 3.02 -9.03 14.07
CA GLY A 56 2.90 -10.02 13.00
C GLY A 56 4.22 -10.22 12.25
N ASP A 57 4.22 -11.12 11.27
CA ASP A 57 5.38 -11.37 10.42
C ASP A 57 5.48 -10.31 9.30
N ALA A 58 6.50 -9.46 9.38
CA ALA A 58 6.78 -8.43 8.40
C ALA A 58 7.14 -8.98 7.00
N GLY A 59 7.47 -10.27 6.88
CA GLY A 59 7.72 -10.95 5.61
C GLY A 59 6.44 -11.31 4.83
N ASN A 60 5.27 -11.33 5.48
CA ASN A 60 4.02 -11.75 4.85
C ASN A 60 3.65 -10.97 3.58
N PRO A 61 3.77 -9.63 3.51
CA PRO A 61 3.48 -8.89 2.27
C PRO A 61 4.44 -9.26 1.13
N ILE A 62 5.70 -9.58 1.43
CA ILE A 62 6.68 -10.03 0.44
C ILE A 62 6.32 -11.42 -0.07
N GLU A 63 5.88 -12.31 0.81
CA GLU A 63 5.42 -13.64 0.42
C GLU A 63 4.17 -13.58 -0.50
N MET A 64 3.25 -12.65 -0.25
CA MET A 64 2.12 -12.40 -1.15
C MET A 64 2.58 -11.96 -2.55
N LEU A 65 3.62 -11.13 -2.64
CA LEU A 65 4.23 -10.73 -3.91
C LEU A 65 4.86 -11.94 -4.62
N ASN A 66 5.64 -12.75 -3.90
CA ASN A 66 6.28 -13.96 -4.45
C ASN A 66 5.26 -14.98 -4.98
N ARG A 67 4.09 -15.06 -4.35
CA ARG A 67 2.97 -15.94 -4.78
C ARG A 67 2.14 -15.37 -5.92
N GLY A 68 2.45 -14.16 -6.40
CA GLY A 68 1.72 -13.47 -7.46
C GLY A 68 0.33 -12.98 -7.04
N TRP A 69 0.07 -12.82 -5.74
CA TRP A 69 -1.18 -12.22 -5.25
C TRP A 69 -1.13 -10.70 -5.36
N LEU A 70 0.07 -10.12 -5.30
CA LEU A 70 0.34 -8.71 -5.55
C LEU A 70 1.17 -8.54 -6.81
N SER A 71 0.98 -7.42 -7.50
CA SER A 71 1.78 -7.02 -8.64
C SER A 71 2.15 -5.54 -8.52
N ILE A 72 3.44 -5.25 -8.65
CA ILE A 72 3.97 -3.89 -8.68
C ILE A 72 4.01 -3.45 -10.14
N LEU A 73 3.08 -2.58 -10.54
CA LEU A 73 3.01 -2.01 -11.89
C LEU A 73 3.17 -0.49 -11.89
N PHE A 74 3.54 0.10 -10.76
CA PHE A 74 3.75 1.52 -10.62
C PHE A 74 5.23 1.85 -10.67
N ASP A 75 5.65 2.71 -11.59
CA ASP A 75 6.99 3.25 -11.66
C ASP A 75 6.97 4.73 -11.28
N LEU A 76 7.47 5.04 -10.09
CA LEU A 76 7.50 6.42 -9.60
C LEU A 76 8.35 7.35 -10.48
N SER A 77 9.42 6.83 -11.09
CA SER A 77 10.32 7.65 -11.90
C SER A 77 9.60 8.16 -13.15
N LEU A 78 8.78 7.30 -13.78
CA LEU A 78 7.95 7.64 -14.93
C LEU A 78 6.77 8.55 -14.58
N GLU A 79 6.19 8.38 -13.39
CA GLU A 79 4.96 9.09 -12.98
C GLU A 79 5.22 10.36 -12.15
N SER A 80 6.48 10.71 -11.89
CA SER A 80 6.88 11.76 -10.94
C SER A 80 6.22 13.13 -11.17
N GLU A 81 6.05 13.56 -12.42
CA GLU A 81 5.40 14.84 -12.73
C GLU A 81 3.89 14.82 -12.43
N ALA A 82 3.22 13.73 -12.79
CA ALA A 82 1.80 13.54 -12.52
C ALA A 82 1.53 13.50 -11.00
N ILE A 83 2.38 12.78 -10.25
CA ILE A 83 2.35 12.74 -8.79
C ILE A 83 2.59 14.13 -8.20
N SER A 84 3.59 14.87 -8.66
CA SER A 84 3.87 16.25 -8.20
C SER A 84 2.68 17.19 -8.41
N ARG A 85 1.98 17.07 -9.53
CA ARG A 85 0.72 17.81 -9.78
C ARG A 85 -0.38 17.42 -8.80
N LEU A 86 -0.58 16.13 -8.52
CA LEU A 86 -1.56 15.66 -7.56
C LEU A 86 -1.24 16.17 -6.14
N MET A 87 0.03 16.14 -5.75
CA MET A 87 0.47 16.65 -4.45
C MET A 87 0.20 18.14 -4.28
N ARG A 88 0.47 18.95 -5.31
CA ARG A 88 0.10 20.38 -5.30
C ARG A 88 -1.41 20.59 -5.24
N LYS A 89 -2.18 19.82 -6.02
CA LYS A 89 -3.65 19.92 -6.07
C LYS A 89 -4.28 19.64 -4.70
N TYR A 90 -3.76 18.65 -3.97
CA TYR A 90 -4.30 18.24 -2.67
C TYR A 90 -3.49 18.79 -1.48
N ALA A 91 -2.65 19.81 -1.68
CA ALA A 91 -1.86 20.41 -0.62
C ALA A 91 -2.70 21.00 0.52
N ASN A 92 -3.96 21.36 0.24
CA ASN A 92 -4.93 21.85 1.23
C ASN A 92 -5.67 20.75 2.00
N VAL A 93 -5.52 19.48 1.58
CA VAL A 93 -6.14 18.31 2.25
C VAL A 93 -5.18 17.70 3.27
N PHE A 94 -3.87 17.89 3.13
CA PHE A 94 -2.85 17.34 4.03
C PHE A 94 -2.67 18.18 5.31
N PRO A 95 -2.99 17.66 6.51
CA PRO A 95 -2.66 18.32 7.78
C PRO A 95 -1.25 17.97 8.28
N TYR A 96 -0.55 17.02 7.66
CA TYR A 96 0.81 16.65 8.06
C TYR A 96 1.83 17.52 7.32
N ARG A 97 2.26 18.60 8.00
CA ARG A 97 3.48 19.34 7.65
C ARG A 97 4.62 18.33 7.58
N LEU A 98 5.11 18.01 6.38
CA LEU A 98 6.37 17.30 6.21
C LEU A 98 7.41 18.11 7.00
N ARG A 99 7.85 17.57 8.15
CA ARG A 99 9.10 18.05 8.74
C ARG A 99 10.13 17.74 7.67
N THR A 100 10.72 18.79 7.12
CA THR A 100 11.86 18.72 6.23
C THR A 100 12.84 17.70 6.81
N VAL A 101 12.91 16.51 6.21
CA VAL A 101 14.09 15.66 6.39
C VAL A 101 15.15 16.43 5.62
N ALA A 102 15.99 17.17 6.35
CA ALA A 102 17.19 17.72 5.78
C ALA A 102 17.98 16.53 5.22
N CYS A 103 18.02 16.41 3.90
CA CYS A 103 19.02 15.60 3.23
C CYS A 103 20.38 16.18 3.63
N TYR A 104 21.03 15.60 4.63
CA TYR A 104 22.47 15.75 4.80
C TYR A 104 23.11 14.92 3.69
N GLY A 105 23.83 15.61 2.82
CA GLY A 105 24.67 15.02 1.78
C GLY A 105 25.94 14.39 2.32
#